data_AF-A0A2V8G7C5-F1
#
_entry.id   AF-A0A2V8G7C5-F1
#
_cell.length_a   1.000
_cell.length_b   1.000
_cell.length_c   1.000
_cell.angle_alpha   90.00
_cell.angle_beta   90.00
_cell.angle_gamma   90.00
#
_symmetry.space_group_name_H-M   'P 1'
#
loop_
_entity.id
_entity.type
_entity.pdbx_description
1 polymer ?
#
loop_
_entity_poly.entity_id
_entity_poly.type
_entity_poly.pdbx_seq_one_letter_code
_entity_poly.pdbx_strand_id
1 'polypeptide(L)'
;MLKGLAGVTSHDHSERIPILPNDQDISRLAARTAATLDRFPDAHAFLLRRHGLYTWGDTIADAERHVEILEFLLETVARTQIRTGSARIPGGTSWPL
;
A
#
# COMPACT_ATOMS: atom_id res chain seq x y z
N MET A 1 7.01 -13.17 3.27
CA MET A 1 6.37 -12.01 3.90
C MET A 1 4.87 -11.96 3.67
N LEU A 2 4.36 -12.08 2.43
CA LEU A 2 2.91 -11.99 2.14
C LEU A 2 1.98 -12.89 2.98
N LYS A 3 2.40 -14.10 3.37
CA LYS A 3 1.59 -15.00 4.22
C LYS A 3 1.30 -14.48 5.63
N GLY A 4 1.97 -13.40 6.05
CA GLY A 4 1.59 -12.72 7.27
C GLY A 4 0.53 -11.64 7.03
N LEU A 5 -0.10 -11.53 5.86
CA LEU A 5 -1.39 -10.86 5.73
C LEU A 5 -2.51 -11.85 6.08
N ALA A 6 -3.58 -11.36 6.69
CA ALA A 6 -4.74 -12.19 7.00
C ALA A 6 -5.27 -12.92 5.75
N GLY A 7 -5.67 -14.18 5.89
CA GLY A 7 -6.20 -14.97 4.77
C GLY A 7 -5.18 -15.41 3.70
N VAL A 8 -3.94 -14.91 3.70
CA VAL A 8 -2.94 -15.27 2.69
C VAL A 8 -2.20 -16.55 3.08
N THR A 9 -2.44 -17.64 2.35
CA THR A 9 -1.88 -18.97 2.66
C THR A 9 -0.86 -19.47 1.62
N SER A 10 -0.92 -18.96 0.39
CA SER A 10 -0.06 -19.36 -0.72
C SER A 10 1.04 -18.33 -1.04
N HIS A 11 2.09 -18.80 -1.69
CA HIS A 11 3.14 -17.96 -2.27
C HIS A 11 2.74 -17.35 -3.63
N ASP A 12 1.72 -17.91 -4.28
CA ASP A 12 1.15 -17.38 -5.53
C ASP A 12 0.25 -16.14 -5.31
N HIS A 13 0.09 -15.70 -4.05
CA HIS A 13 -0.73 -14.54 -3.74
C HIS A 13 -0.14 -13.26 -4.31
N SER A 14 -1.02 -12.40 -4.84
CA SER A 14 -0.67 -11.05 -5.27
C SER A 14 -1.54 -10.05 -4.53
N GLU A 15 -0.90 -9.18 -3.76
CA GLU A 15 -1.58 -8.11 -3.04
C GLU A 15 -1.74 -6.88 -3.93
N ARG A 16 -2.97 -6.36 -4.04
CA ARG A 16 -3.27 -5.13 -4.78
C ARG A 16 -3.57 -4.00 -3.81
N ILE A 17 -2.69 -3.01 -3.76
CA ILE A 17 -2.83 -1.84 -2.89
C ILE A 17 -3.30 -0.64 -3.74
N PRO A 18 -4.58 -0.22 -3.65
CA PRO A 18 -5.05 0.96 -4.36
C PRO A 18 -4.39 2.23 -3.84
N ILE A 19 -4.16 3.20 -4.74
CA ILE A 19 -3.61 4.52 -4.41
C ILE A 19 -4.69 5.57 -4.62
N LEU A 20 -5.13 6.20 -3.55
CA LEU A 20 -6.14 7.25 -3.57
C LEU A 20 -5.49 8.64 -3.65
N PRO A 21 -6.14 9.62 -4.32
CA PRO A 21 -5.69 11.01 -4.23
C PRO A 21 -5.87 11.54 -2.81
N ASN A 22 -4.88 12.29 -2.32
CA ASN A 22 -4.98 13.01 -1.05
C ASN A 22 -5.88 14.24 -1.21
N ASP A 23 -7.18 14.02 -1.08
CA ASP A 23 -8.18 15.05 -1.18
C ASP A 23 -8.42 15.72 0.18
N GLN A 24 -8.37 17.04 0.20
CA GLN A 24 -8.57 17.84 1.42
C GLN A 24 -10.04 17.90 1.85
N ASP A 25 -10.98 17.56 0.95
CA ASP A 25 -12.37 17.34 1.32
C ASP A 25 -12.54 15.93 1.92
N ILE A 26 -12.64 15.89 3.25
CA ILE A 26 -12.73 14.64 4.02
C ILE A 26 -13.98 13.83 3.66
N SER A 27 -15.12 14.48 3.42
CA SER A 27 -16.36 13.78 3.05
C SER A 27 -16.20 13.09 1.70
N ARG A 28 -15.59 13.79 0.72
CA ARG A 28 -15.32 13.23 -0.60
C ARG A 28 -14.23 12.16 -0.57
N LEU A 29 -13.21 12.32 0.28
CA LEU A 29 -12.20 11.30 0.52
C LEU A 29 -12.83 10.03 1.09
N ALA A 30 -13.64 10.14 2.16
CA ALA A 30 -14.31 9.01 2.79
C ALA A 30 -15.21 8.24 1.80
N ALA A 31 -16.02 8.94 1.01
CA ALA A 31 -16.87 8.32 0.00
C ALA A 31 -16.07 7.54 -1.05
N ARG A 32 -14.92 8.07 -1.50
CA ARG A 32 -14.03 7.37 -2.43
C ARG A 32 -13.30 6.20 -1.78
N THR A 33 -12.90 6.33 -0.52
CA THR A 33 -12.30 5.23 0.24
C THR A 33 -13.28 4.07 0.32
N ALA A 34 -14.52 4.31 0.75
CA ALA A 34 -15.56 3.28 0.80
C ALA A 34 -15.77 2.60 -0.57
N ALA A 35 -16.02 3.38 -1.62
CA ALA A 35 -16.20 2.83 -2.98
C ALA A 35 -14.96 2.06 -3.51
N THR A 36 -13.76 2.44 -3.06
CA THR A 36 -12.53 1.72 -3.42
C THR A 36 -12.45 0.39 -2.67
N LEU A 37 -12.72 0.37 -1.37
CA LEU A 37 -12.70 -0.85 -0.57
C LEU A 37 -13.79 -1.84 -1.02
N ASP A 38 -14.95 -1.36 -1.46
CA ASP A 38 -15.98 -2.21 -2.08
C ASP A 38 -15.49 -2.88 -3.37
N ARG A 39 -14.64 -2.20 -4.14
CA ARG A 39 -14.04 -2.73 -5.38
C ARG A 39 -12.86 -3.67 -5.12
N PHE A 40 -12.20 -3.53 -3.97
CA PHE A 40 -11.05 -4.34 -3.56
C PHE A 40 -11.33 -4.96 -2.19
N PRO A 41 -12.30 -5.88 -2.08
CA PRO A 41 -12.76 -6.42 -0.80
C PRO A 41 -11.66 -7.21 -0.07
N ASP A 42 -10.70 -7.76 -0.81
CA ASP A 42 -9.57 -8.55 -0.27
C ASP A 42 -8.32 -7.70 -0.02
N ALA A 43 -8.39 -6.37 -0.21
CA ALA A 43 -7.24 -5.51 0.06
C ALA A 43 -6.98 -5.43 1.57
N HIS A 44 -5.71 -5.46 1.94
CA HIS A 44 -5.29 -5.26 3.33
C HIS A 44 -4.91 -3.80 3.62
N ALA A 45 -4.79 -2.98 2.57
CA ALA A 45 -4.39 -1.60 2.71
C ALA A 45 -4.75 -0.75 1.50
N PHE A 46 -4.70 0.57 1.69
CA PHE A 46 -4.59 1.53 0.60
C PHE A 46 -3.50 2.55 0.90
N LEU A 47 -2.99 3.19 -0.14
CA LEU A 47 -2.07 4.32 -0.04
C LEU A 47 -2.81 5.61 -0.33
N LEU A 48 -2.68 6.59 0.56
CA LEU A 48 -3.09 7.95 0.27
C LEU A 48 -1.89 8.70 -0.33
N ARG A 49 -2.03 9.15 -1.58
CA ARG A 49 -0.94 9.74 -2.38
C ARG A 49 -0.26 10.88 -1.63
N ARG A 50 1.06 10.78 -1.43
CA ARG A 50 1.90 11.76 -0.70
C ARG A 50 1.52 11.94 0.78
N HIS A 51 0.79 10.98 1.37
CA HIS A 51 0.42 11.01 2.78
C HIS A 51 0.89 9.75 3.49
N GLY A 52 0.54 8.55 3.02
CA GLY A 52 1.00 7.32 3.66
C GLY A 52 0.09 6.12 3.46
N LEU A 53 0.48 5.04 4.14
CA LEU A 53 -0.22 3.77 4.19
C LEU A 53 -1.35 3.79 5.22
N TYR A 54 -2.49 3.24 4.84
CA TYR A 54 -3.59 2.92 5.74
C TYR A 54 -3.86 1.43 5.63
N THR A 55 -3.93 0.74 6.76
CA THR A 55 -4.23 -0.69 6.87
C THR A 55 -5.10 -0.94 8.10
N TRP A 56 -5.63 -2.15 8.21
CA TRP A 56 -6.56 -2.56 9.26
C TRP A 56 -6.44 -4.06 9.49
N GLY A 57 -7.03 -4.54 10.57
CA GLY A 57 -7.18 -5.95 10.89
C GLY A 57 -8.32 -6.12 11.89
N ASP A 58 -8.72 -7.37 12.12
CA ASP A 58 -9.79 -7.69 13.09
C ASP A 58 -9.38 -7.31 14.52
N THR A 59 -8.07 -7.28 14.78
CA THR A 59 -7.46 -6.82 16.02
C THR A 59 -6.37 -5.78 15.75
N ILE A 60 -5.98 -5.03 16.79
CA ILE A 60 -4.81 -4.13 16.70
C ILE A 60 -3.53 -4.91 16.35
N ALA A 61 -3.34 -6.11 16.92
CA ALA A 61 -2.19 -6.95 16.60
C ALA A 61 -2.18 -7.38 15.12
N ASP A 62 -3.34 -7.62 14.53
CA ASP A 62 -3.45 -7.89 13.09
C ASP A 62 -3.09 -6.67 12.26
N ALA A 63 -3.58 -5.49 12.65
CA ALA A 63 -3.24 -4.25 11.97
C ALA A 63 -1.74 -3.94 12.05
N GLU A 64 -1.10 -4.12 13.21
CA GLU A 64 0.35 -3.96 13.40
C GLU A 64 1.13 -4.92 12.51
N ARG A 65 0.78 -6.21 12.52
CA ARG A 65 1.38 -7.23 11.66
C ARG A 65 1.23 -6.86 10.18
N HIS A 66 0.06 -6.37 9.76
CA HIS A 66 -0.16 -5.93 8.38
C HIS A 66 0.70 -4.73 8.02
N VAL A 67 0.83 -3.72 8.89
CA VAL A 67 1.75 -2.58 8.69
C VAL A 67 3.16 -3.07 8.43
N GLU A 68 3.72 -3.89 9.33
CA GLU A 68 5.11 -4.36 9.23
C GLU A 68 5.39 -5.07 7.90
N ILE A 69 4.47 -5.94 7.48
CA ILE A 69 4.62 -6.72 6.26
C ILE A 69 4.50 -5.85 5.02
N LEU A 70 3.53 -4.95 4.99
CA LEU A 70 3.29 -4.06 3.86
C LEU A 70 4.44 -3.07 3.71
N GLU A 71 4.95 -2.49 4.81
CA GLU A 71 6.11 -1.60 4.76
C GLU A 71 7.36 -2.33 4.25
N PHE A 72 7.63 -3.55 4.74
CA PHE A 72 8.75 -4.34 4.24
C PHE A 72 8.64 -4.61 2.74
N LEU A 73 7.44 -4.98 2.26
CA LEU A 73 7.19 -5.28 0.85
C LEU A 73 7.32 -4.04 -0.02
N LEU A 74 6.73 -2.91 0.39
CA LEU A 74 6.82 -1.63 -0.31
C LEU A 74 8.28 -1.16 -0.41
N GLU A 75 9.04 -1.25 0.68
CA GLU A 75 10.46 -0.90 0.69
C GLU A 75 11.28 -1.80 -0.25
N THR A 76 11.03 -3.11 -0.22
CA THR A 76 11.68 -4.08 -1.10
C THR A 76 11.41 -3.78 -2.57
N VAL A 77 10.15 -3.49 -2.92
CA VAL A 77 9.74 -3.12 -4.27
C VAL A 77 10.38 -1.79 -4.69
N ALA A 78 10.33 -0.77 -3.84
CA ALA A 78 10.90 0.54 -4.11
C ALA A 78 12.41 0.45 -4.38
N ARG A 79 13.18 -0.21 -3.49
CA ARG A 79 14.62 -0.44 -3.68
C ARG A 79 14.92 -1.22 -4.95
N THR A 80 14.11 -2.23 -5.26
CA THR A 80 14.29 -3.02 -6.48
C THR A 80 14.08 -2.17 -7.73
N GLN A 81 13.02 -1.36 -7.78
CA GLN A 81 12.72 -0.48 -8.91
C GLN A 81 13.76 0.63 -9.11
N ILE A 82 14.29 1.17 -8.01
CA ILE A 82 15.39 2.15 -8.03
C ILE A 82 16.64 1.49 -8.63
N ARG A 83 17.00 0.29 -8.16
CA ARG A 83 18.20 -0.43 -8.61
C ARG A 83 18.11 -0.87 -10.08
N THR A 84 16.94 -1.26 -10.57
CA THR A 84 16.77 -1.72 -11.95
C THR A 84 16.59 -0.59 -12.96
N GLY A 85 16.63 0.69 -12.52
CA GLY A 85 16.39 1.84 -13.39
C GLY A 85 14.96 1.91 -13.95
N SER A 86 14.06 1.04 -13.48
CA SER A 86 12.66 0.99 -13.92
C SER A 86 11.80 2.08 -13.27
N ALA A 87 12.29 2.71 -12.19
CA ALA A 87 11.68 3.90 -11.62
C ALA A 87 11.91 5.10 -12.55
N ARG A 88 11.04 5.27 -13.56
CA ARG A 88 10.92 6.55 -14.26
C ARG A 88 10.31 7.55 -13.28
N ILE A 89 11.16 8.33 -12.61
CA ILE A 89 10.75 9.55 -11.93
C ILE A 89 10.29 10.52 -13.02
N PRO A 90 9.02 10.94 -13.08
CA PRO A 90 8.61 12.03 -13.96
C PRO A 90 9.23 13.32 -13.40
N GLY A 91 10.21 13.89 -14.11
CA GLY A 91 10.94 15.08 -13.69
C GLY A 91 12.25 14.72 -12.99
N GLY A 92 13.33 14.63 -13.78
CA GLY A 92 14.64 14.24 -13.29
C GLY A 92 15.20 15.19 -12.23
N THR A 93 15.34 14.67 -11.02
CA THR A 93 16.40 15.05 -10.09
C THR A 93 16.76 13.81 -9.29
N SER A 94 18.02 13.39 -9.42
CA SER A 94 18.64 12.32 -8.66
C SER A 94 18.64 12.67 -7.16
N TRP A 95 18.26 11.70 -6.31
CA TRP A 95 18.52 11.81 -4.87
C TRP A 95 20.03 11.61 -4.62
N PRO A 96 20.71 12.48 -3.87
CA PRO A 96 22.09 12.26 -3.48
C PRO A 96 22.13 11.16 -2.40
N LEU A 97 22.98 10.15 -2.60
CA LEU A 97 23.46 9.30 -1.50
C LEU A 97 24.44 10.09 -0.64
#